data_AF-A0A6P0YQ37-F1
#
_entry.id   AF-A0A6P0YQ37-F1
#
_cell.length_a   1.000
_cell.length_b   1.000
_cell.length_c   1.000
_cell.angle_alpha   90.00
_cell.angle_beta   90.00
_cell.angle_gamma   90.00
#
_symmetry.space_group_name_H-M   'P 1'
#
loop_
_entity.id
_entity.type
_entity.pdbx_description
1 polymer ?
#
loop_
_entity_poly.entity_id
_entity_poly.type
_entity_poly.pdbx_seq_one_letter_code
_entity_poly.pdbx_strand_id
1 'polypeptide(L)'
;MSKNLTTGGFINPQQLPLEQVCLEVAALLKVTLKQIERLELWPHQIWVKFVEGRGKFISYRRLPLWVEQGIAAINNCRDHTSLKLLAEALSVERDWYQDSNDSELLQQWDLTISLWREAWGQRSQEITTEEEQLKPLRAHQQAASNWLQA
;
A
#
# COMPACT_ATOMS: atom_id res chain seq x y z
N MET A 1 -16.00 -1.23 -20.10
CA MET A 1 -14.63 -1.75 -19.95
C MET A 1 -14.69 -2.89 -18.94
N SER A 2 -14.24 -4.10 -19.27
CA SER A 2 -14.32 -5.25 -18.33
C SER A 2 -13.31 -5.05 -17.20
N LYS A 3 -13.74 -5.18 -15.94
CA LYS A 3 -12.86 -5.12 -14.77
C LYS A 3 -11.90 -6.32 -14.84
N ASN A 4 -10.60 -6.07 -15.03
CA ASN A 4 -9.56 -7.10 -15.07
C ASN A 4 -8.76 -7.10 -13.75
N LEU A 5 -8.04 -8.18 -13.41
CA LEU A 5 -7.32 -8.41 -12.16
C LEU A 5 -6.43 -7.25 -11.71
N THR A 6 -6.00 -6.40 -12.65
CA THR A 6 -5.17 -5.23 -12.39
C THR A 6 -5.92 -3.91 -12.38
N THR A 7 -6.99 -3.75 -13.15
CA THR A 7 -7.79 -2.51 -13.16
C THR A 7 -8.97 -2.56 -12.19
N GLY A 8 -9.32 -3.76 -11.73
CA GLY A 8 -10.47 -4.01 -10.88
C GLY A 8 -10.19 -3.91 -9.39
N GLY A 9 -8.98 -3.49 -8.96
CA GLY A 9 -8.46 -3.05 -7.63
C GLY A 9 -9.00 -3.64 -6.31
N PHE A 10 -9.94 -4.57 -6.38
CA PHE A 10 -10.98 -4.83 -5.40
C PHE A 10 -11.57 -6.24 -5.55
N ILE A 11 -11.36 -6.87 -6.70
CA ILE A 11 -11.86 -8.21 -6.98
C ILE A 11 -10.98 -9.24 -6.28
N ASN A 12 -11.58 -10.04 -5.40
CA ASN A 12 -10.92 -11.26 -4.94
C ASN A 12 -10.95 -12.26 -6.11
N PRO A 13 -9.81 -12.63 -6.73
CA PRO A 13 -9.74 -13.64 -7.79
C PRO A 13 -10.29 -14.98 -7.34
N GLN A 14 -10.33 -15.28 -6.04
CA GLN A 14 -10.98 -16.48 -5.52
C GLN A 14 -12.50 -16.48 -5.71
N GLN A 15 -13.11 -15.31 -5.96
CA GLN A 15 -14.53 -15.16 -6.27
C GLN A 15 -14.83 -15.19 -7.77
N LEU A 16 -13.80 -15.21 -8.62
CA LEU A 16 -13.93 -15.33 -10.07
C LEU A 16 -13.73 -16.79 -10.52
N PRO A 17 -14.30 -17.19 -11.65
CA PRO A 17 -13.94 -18.45 -12.29
C PRO A 17 -12.44 -18.50 -12.60
N LEU A 18 -11.78 -19.63 -12.29
CA LEU A 18 -10.33 -19.79 -12.47
C LEU A 18 -9.87 -19.50 -13.91
N GLU A 19 -10.69 -19.86 -14.90
CA GLU A 19 -10.43 -19.58 -16.33
C GLU A 19 -10.38 -18.09 -16.63
N GLN A 20 -11.29 -17.30 -16.03
CA GLN A 20 -11.31 -15.86 -16.17
C GLN A 20 -10.07 -15.23 -15.52
N VAL A 21 -9.70 -15.68 -14.33
CA VAL A 21 -8.47 -15.24 -13.66
C VAL A 21 -7.25 -15.55 -14.51
N CYS A 22 -7.19 -16.73 -15.14
CA CYS A 22 -6.06 -17.14 -15.97
C CYS A 22 -5.93 -16.25 -17.22
N LEU A 23 -7.05 -15.90 -17.86
CA LEU A 23 -7.09 -14.94 -18.98
C LEU A 23 -6.58 -13.56 -18.57
N GLU A 24 -7.02 -13.07 -17.41
CA GLU A 24 -6.63 -11.75 -16.91
C GLU A 24 -5.15 -11.72 -16.48
N VAL A 25 -4.64 -12.80 -15.89
CA VAL A 25 -3.21 -12.98 -15.58
C VAL A 25 -2.37 -13.03 -16.85
N ALA A 26 -2.82 -13.76 -17.88
CA ALA A 26 -2.12 -13.86 -19.15
C ALA A 26 -2.01 -12.49 -19.83
N ALA A 27 -3.12 -11.73 -19.84
CA ALA A 27 -3.16 -10.37 -20.35
C ALA A 27 -2.24 -9.43 -19.57
N LEU A 28 -2.27 -9.47 -18.23
CA LEU A 28 -1.41 -8.66 -17.37
C LEU A 28 0.07 -8.91 -17.65
N LEU A 29 0.47 -10.17 -17.65
CA LEU A 29 1.86 -10.55 -17.79
C LEU A 29 2.34 -10.51 -19.25
N LYS A 30 1.45 -10.19 -20.19
CA LYS A 30 1.69 -10.18 -21.64
C LYS A 30 2.23 -11.53 -22.14
N VAL A 31 1.62 -12.62 -21.66
CA VAL A 31 1.96 -14.01 -22.03
C VAL A 31 0.75 -14.70 -22.66
N THR A 32 0.97 -15.81 -23.35
CA THR A 32 -0.12 -16.66 -23.85
C THR A 32 -0.60 -17.63 -22.77
N LEU A 33 -1.88 -18.00 -22.80
CA LEU A 33 -2.45 -18.99 -21.86
C LEU A 33 -1.67 -20.31 -21.85
N LYS A 34 -1.17 -20.75 -23.01
CA LYS A 34 -0.37 -21.98 -23.17
C LYS A 34 0.95 -21.95 -22.39
N GLN A 35 1.44 -20.75 -22.03
CA GLN A 35 2.66 -20.58 -21.25
C GLN A 35 2.41 -20.69 -19.75
N ILE A 36 1.16 -20.64 -19.28
CA ILE A 36 0.79 -20.79 -17.87
C ILE A 36 0.54 -22.28 -17.61
N GLU A 37 1.42 -22.90 -16.83
CA GLU A 37 1.28 -24.30 -16.41
C GLU A 37 0.28 -24.43 -15.27
N ARG A 38 0.38 -23.53 -14.29
CA ARG A 38 -0.44 -23.58 -13.08
C ARG A 38 -0.63 -22.19 -12.49
N LEU A 39 -1.80 -21.98 -11.92
CA LEU A 39 -2.16 -20.78 -11.19
C LEU A 39 -2.65 -21.18 -9.80
N GLU A 40 -2.13 -20.54 -8.76
CA GLU A 40 -2.62 -20.68 -7.39
C GLU A 40 -3.04 -19.33 -6.82
N LEU A 41 -4.17 -19.32 -6.12
CA LEU A 41 -4.78 -18.12 -5.54
C LEU A 41 -4.54 -18.10 -4.03
N TRP A 42 -3.51 -17.38 -3.61
CA TRP A 42 -3.18 -17.19 -2.21
C TRP A 42 -3.75 -15.87 -1.70
N PRO A 43 -3.96 -15.68 -0.39
CA PRO A 43 -4.39 -14.40 0.15
C PRO A 43 -3.50 -13.26 -0.37
N HIS A 44 -4.10 -12.38 -1.18
CA HIS A 44 -3.49 -11.18 -1.77
C HIS A 44 -2.39 -11.42 -2.83
N GLN A 45 -2.14 -12.67 -3.22
CA GLN A 45 -1.11 -13.04 -4.19
C GLN A 45 -1.58 -14.14 -5.14
N ILE A 46 -1.41 -13.94 -6.44
CA ILE A 46 -1.55 -15.01 -7.43
C ILE A 46 -0.15 -15.54 -7.71
N TRP A 47 0.04 -16.82 -7.48
CA TRP A 47 1.24 -17.50 -7.94
C TRP A 47 1.00 -18.08 -9.32
N VAL A 48 1.93 -17.81 -10.23
CA VAL A 48 1.88 -18.24 -11.63
C VAL A 48 3.11 -19.09 -11.92
N LYS A 49 2.90 -20.37 -12.22
CA LYS A 49 3.93 -21.26 -12.78
C LYS A 49 3.85 -21.22 -14.29
N PHE A 50 4.98 -21.03 -14.95
CA PHE A 50 5.07 -21.12 -16.40
C PHE A 50 5.55 -22.51 -16.81
N VAL A 51 5.12 -22.94 -18.00
CA VAL A 51 5.58 -24.20 -18.62
C VAL A 51 7.10 -24.19 -18.81
N GLU A 52 7.66 -23.02 -19.13
CA GLU A 52 9.08 -22.80 -19.25
C GLU A 52 9.50 -21.56 -18.43
N GLY A 53 10.53 -21.70 -17.58
CA GLY A 53 11.11 -20.61 -16.80
C GLY A 53 10.70 -20.57 -15.33
N ARG A 54 10.93 -19.42 -14.68
CA ARG A 54 10.67 -19.19 -13.25
C ARG A 54 9.23 -18.71 -13.03
N GLY A 55 8.59 -19.17 -11.95
CA GLY A 55 7.28 -18.68 -11.54
C GLY A 55 7.30 -17.20 -11.15
N LYS A 56 6.13 -16.55 -11.21
CA LYS A 56 5.92 -15.15 -10.82
C LYS A 56 4.84 -15.05 -9.73
N PHE A 57 5.01 -14.07 -8.86
CA PHE A 57 3.98 -13.64 -7.93
C PHE A 57 3.35 -12.34 -8.42
N ILE A 58 2.03 -12.31 -8.49
CA ILE A 58 1.24 -11.12 -8.79
C ILE A 58 0.53 -10.71 -7.52
N SER A 59 0.80 -9.52 -7.00
CA SER A 59 0.05 -9.00 -5.86
C SER A 59 -1.31 -8.49 -6.34
N TYR A 60 -2.40 -8.97 -5.75
CA TYR A 60 -3.75 -8.43 -5.90
C TYR A 60 -4.21 -7.99 -4.51
N ARG A 61 -3.86 -6.78 -4.09
CA ARG A 61 -4.24 -6.34 -2.75
C ARG A 61 -5.69 -5.90 -2.78
N ARG A 62 -6.45 -6.29 -1.75
CA ARG A 62 -7.83 -5.81 -1.57
C ARG A 62 -7.74 -4.40 -1.00
N LEU A 63 -8.53 -3.46 -1.49
CA LEU A 63 -8.56 -2.10 -0.95
C LEU A 63 -8.64 -2.05 0.59
N PRO A 64 -9.51 -2.83 1.28
CA PRO A 64 -9.57 -2.79 2.75
C PRO A 64 -8.23 -3.14 3.42
N LEU A 65 -7.47 -4.07 2.85
CA LEU A 65 -6.14 -4.40 3.37
C LEU A 65 -5.17 -3.24 3.14
N TRP A 66 -5.29 -2.54 2.02
CA TRP A 66 -4.53 -1.32 1.77
C TRP A 66 -4.89 -0.29 2.85
N VAL A 67 -6.18 0.00 3.06
CA VAL A 67 -6.63 0.92 4.13
C VAL A 67 -5.95 0.58 5.46
N GLU A 68 -6.05 -0.67 5.92
CA GLU A 68 -5.47 -1.15 7.17
C GLU A 68 -3.94 -1.01 7.20
N GLN A 69 -3.24 -1.45 6.16
CA GLN A 69 -1.78 -1.39 6.07
C GLN A 69 -1.26 0.05 5.97
N GLY A 70 -1.97 0.91 5.25
CA GLY A 70 -1.68 2.34 5.13
C GLY A 70 -1.82 3.04 6.47
N ILE A 71 -2.92 2.82 7.18
CA ILE A 71 -3.12 3.35 8.55
C ILE A 71 -2.02 2.83 9.49
N ALA A 72 -1.74 1.53 9.46
CA ALA A 72 -0.68 0.95 10.29
C ALA A 72 0.71 1.53 9.96
N ALA A 73 1.01 1.77 8.68
CA ALA A 73 2.27 2.38 8.28
C ALA A 73 2.37 3.84 8.76
N ILE A 74 1.30 4.62 8.60
CA ILE A 74 1.21 6.01 9.09
C ILE A 74 1.46 6.04 10.59
N ASN A 75 0.74 5.22 11.37
CA ASN A 75 0.84 5.18 12.82
C ASN A 75 2.24 4.75 13.32
N ASN A 76 3.00 4.01 12.50
CA ASN A 76 4.36 3.59 12.85
C ASN A 76 5.44 4.64 12.50
N CYS A 77 5.10 5.73 11.83
CA CYS A 77 6.06 6.81 11.58
C CYS A 77 6.44 7.51 12.90
N ARG A 78 7.75 7.72 13.10
CA ARG A 78 8.31 8.30 14.33
C ARG A 78 8.67 9.77 14.21
N ASP A 79 8.77 10.28 12.98
CA ASP A 79 9.16 11.64 12.69
C ASP A 79 8.48 12.13 11.40
N HIS A 80 8.48 13.46 11.22
CA HIS A 80 7.89 14.12 10.06
C HIS A 80 8.56 13.73 8.74
N THR A 81 9.83 13.32 8.77
CA THR A 81 10.57 12.89 7.56
C THR A 81 10.02 11.55 7.06
N SER A 82 9.83 10.60 7.97
CA SER A 82 9.29 9.27 7.72
C SER A 82 7.84 9.36 7.27
N LEU A 83 7.04 10.22 7.88
CA LEU A 83 5.69 10.53 7.40
C LEU A 83 5.78 11.03 5.95
N LYS A 84 6.53 12.10 5.67
CA LYS A 84 6.63 12.69 4.33
C LYS A 84 7.00 11.66 3.25
N LEU A 85 8.02 10.84 3.50
CA LEU A 85 8.43 9.76 2.58
C LEU A 85 7.31 8.75 2.34
N LEU A 86 6.56 8.41 3.39
CA LEU A 86 5.38 7.57 3.25
C LEU A 86 4.33 8.23 2.35
N ALA A 87 3.98 9.51 2.55
CA ALA A 87 3.00 10.20 1.67
C ALA A 87 3.42 10.23 0.21
N GLU A 88 4.71 10.42 -0.08
CA GLU A 88 5.22 10.37 -1.45
C GLU A 88 4.95 8.99 -2.07
N ALA A 89 5.21 7.91 -1.33
CA ALA A 89 4.90 6.56 -1.76
C ALA A 89 3.38 6.31 -1.93
N LEU A 90 2.54 6.76 -0.99
CA LEU A 90 1.08 6.59 -1.11
C LEU A 90 0.51 7.43 -2.27
N SER A 91 1.15 8.54 -2.64
CA SER A 91 0.68 9.42 -3.73
C SER A 91 0.85 8.78 -5.10
N VAL A 92 1.92 8.02 -5.31
CA VAL A 92 2.12 7.25 -6.56
C VAL A 92 1.00 6.23 -6.73
N GLU A 93 0.63 5.57 -5.64
CA GLU A 93 -0.43 4.58 -5.62
C GLU A 93 -1.80 5.24 -5.82
N ARG A 94 -2.03 6.43 -5.23
CA ARG A 94 -3.23 7.24 -5.47
C ARG A 94 -3.43 7.55 -6.95
N ASP A 95 -2.39 8.04 -7.60
CA ASP A 95 -2.45 8.48 -8.99
C ASP A 95 -2.79 7.31 -9.92
N TRP A 96 -2.37 6.09 -9.56
CA TRP A 96 -2.67 4.87 -10.30
C TRP A 96 -4.17 4.52 -10.35
N TYR A 97 -4.92 4.78 -9.28
CA TYR A 97 -6.37 4.52 -9.21
C TYR A 97 -7.22 5.67 -9.74
N GLN A 98 -6.64 6.87 -9.86
CA GLN A 98 -7.35 8.07 -10.29
C GLN A 98 -7.74 8.03 -11.78
N ASP A 99 -7.02 7.25 -12.59
CA ASP A 99 -7.30 7.03 -14.02
C ASP A 99 -8.32 5.90 -14.29
N SER A 100 -8.96 5.37 -13.25
CA SER A 100 -9.97 4.31 -13.39
C SER A 100 -11.30 4.86 -13.88
N ASN A 101 -11.92 4.19 -14.86
CA ASN A 101 -13.27 4.49 -15.35
C ASN A 101 -14.39 3.87 -14.47
N ASP A 102 -14.05 3.26 -13.33
CA ASP A 102 -15.00 2.60 -12.44
C ASP A 102 -15.43 3.55 -11.30
N SER A 103 -16.68 4.02 -11.34
CA SER A 103 -17.21 4.98 -10.37
C SER A 103 -17.32 4.44 -8.94
N GLU A 104 -17.55 3.14 -8.76
CA GLU A 104 -17.65 2.55 -7.43
C GLU A 104 -16.26 2.44 -6.80
N LEU A 105 -15.27 2.11 -7.64
CA LEU A 105 -13.86 2.04 -7.29
C LEU A 105 -13.31 3.40 -6.85
N LEU A 106 -13.64 4.46 -7.60
CA LEU A 106 -13.25 5.83 -7.24
C LEU A 106 -13.83 6.24 -5.88
N GLN A 107 -15.09 5.93 -5.60
CA GLN A 107 -15.72 6.24 -4.31
C GLN A 107 -15.04 5.52 -3.13
N GLN A 108 -14.72 4.22 -3.30
CA GLN A 108 -14.04 3.46 -2.26
C GLN A 108 -12.58 3.94 -2.07
N TRP A 109 -11.93 4.36 -3.14
CA TRP A 109 -10.60 4.96 -3.09
C TRP A 109 -10.62 6.32 -2.39
N ASP A 110 -11.60 7.18 -2.67
CA ASP A 110 -11.78 8.47 -2.00
C ASP A 110 -12.00 8.30 -0.48
N LEU A 111 -12.78 7.28 -0.09
CA LEU A 111 -12.94 6.92 1.31
C LEU A 111 -11.60 6.51 1.95
N THR A 112 -10.81 5.70 1.24
CA THR A 112 -9.48 5.26 1.69
C THR A 112 -8.52 6.43 1.91
N ILE A 113 -8.45 7.34 0.94
CA ILE A 113 -7.64 8.56 1.04
C ILE A 113 -8.09 9.40 2.24
N SER A 114 -9.40 9.49 2.49
CA SER A 114 -9.93 10.25 3.62
C SER A 114 -9.49 9.65 4.97
N LEU A 115 -9.55 8.33 5.11
CA LEU A 115 -9.07 7.61 6.31
C LEU A 115 -7.57 7.81 6.52
N TRP A 116 -6.75 7.77 5.46
CA TRP A 116 -5.32 8.04 5.58
C TRP A 116 -5.03 9.49 5.95
N ARG A 117 -5.77 10.46 5.40
CA ARG A 117 -5.62 11.87 5.77
C ARG A 117 -5.93 12.11 7.24
N GLU A 118 -6.95 11.45 7.77
CA GLU A 118 -7.28 11.51 9.19
C GLU A 118 -6.17 10.92 10.06
N ALA A 119 -5.75 9.68 9.78
CA ALA A 119 -4.65 9.03 10.51
C ALA A 119 -3.35 9.85 10.44
N TRP A 120 -3.07 10.44 9.28
CA TRP A 120 -1.93 11.33 9.10
C TRP A 120 -2.00 12.56 9.98
N GLY A 121 -3.15 13.24 9.99
CA GLY A 121 -3.36 14.44 10.80
C GLY A 121 -3.13 14.15 12.28
N GLN A 122 -3.71 13.06 12.77
CA GLN A 122 -3.52 12.58 14.15
C GLN A 122 -2.05 12.30 14.44
N ARG A 123 -1.37 11.48 13.62
CA ARG A 123 0.01 11.09 13.88
C ARG A 123 1.00 12.26 13.77
N SER A 124 0.78 13.17 12.82
CA SER A 124 1.56 14.39 12.68
C SER A 124 1.49 15.27 13.94
N GLN A 125 0.30 15.38 14.53
CA GLN A 125 0.10 16.13 15.76
C GLN A 125 0.76 15.45 16.97
N GLU A 126 0.67 14.12 17.06
CA GLU A 126 1.36 13.34 18.09
C GLU A 126 2.88 13.53 18.03
N ILE A 127 3.49 13.39 16.85
CA ILE A 127 4.94 13.60 16.65
C ILE A 127 5.35 15.00 17.10
N THR A 128 4.56 16.02 16.76
CA THR A 128 4.83 17.41 17.16
C THR A 128 4.78 17.56 18.68
N THR A 129 3.77 16.96 19.32
CA THR A 129 3.60 16.98 20.78
C THR A 129 4.75 16.23 21.48
N GLU A 130 5.14 15.06 20.98
CA GLU A 130 6.27 14.27 21.47
C GLU A 130 7.60 15.07 21.34
N GLU A 131 7.82 15.74 20.21
CA GLU A 131 8.99 16.59 20.01
C GLU A 131 9.04 17.77 21.00
N GLU A 132 7.91 18.44 21.24
CA GLU A 132 7.81 19.53 22.21
C GLU A 132 8.10 19.06 23.64
N GLN A 133 7.57 17.89 24.03
CA GLN A 133 7.83 17.27 25.34
C GLN A 133 9.29 16.86 25.53
N LEU A 134 9.94 16.37 24.47
CA LEU A 134 11.33 15.91 24.51
C LEU A 134 12.34 17.06 24.40
N LYS A 135 11.94 18.22 23.90
CA LYS A 135 12.79 19.42 23.77
C LYS A 135 13.47 19.83 25.08
N PRO A 136 12.78 19.99 26.22
CA PRO A 136 13.43 20.33 27.50
C PRO A 136 14.38 19.23 27.98
N LEU A 137 14.03 17.96 27.80
CA LEU A 137 14.89 16.83 28.15
C LEU A 137 16.22 16.86 27.39
N ARG A 138 16.17 17.10 26.07
CA ARG A 138 17.38 17.24 25.24
C ARG A 138 18.21 18.46 25.67
N ALA A 139 17.55 19.58 25.97
CA ALA A 139 18.24 20.78 26.45
C ALA A 139 18.98 20.52 27.78
N HIS A 140 18.36 19.80 28.72
CA HIS A 140 18.99 19.41 29.98
C HIS A 140 20.16 18.44 29.77
N GLN A 141 20.00 17.43 28.91
CA GLN A 141 21.08 16.49 28.59
C GLN A 141 22.28 17.20 27.96
N GLN A 142 22.02 18.16 27.06
CA GLN A 142 23.08 18.93 26.41
C GLN A 142 23.77 19.89 27.38
N ALA A 143 23.02 20.54 28.27
CA ALA A 143 23.61 21.35 29.34
C ALA A 143 24.50 20.51 30.28
N ALA A 144 24.04 19.32 30.68
CA ALA A 144 24.83 18.40 31.50
C ALA A 144 26.10 17.92 30.79
N SER A 145 26.03 17.60 29.49
CA SER A 145 27.21 17.25 28.69
C SER A 145 28.22 18.39 28.61
N ASN A 146 27.76 19.63 28.43
CA ASN A 146 28.62 20.81 28.39
C ASN A 146 29.32 21.04 29.74
N TRP A 147 28.65 20.80 30.86
CA TRP A 147 29.26 20.88 32.20
C TRP A 147 30.33 19.82 32.46
N LEU A 148 30.17 18.61 31.91
CA LEU A 148 31.16 17.54 32.04
C LEU A 148 32.41 17.77 31.18
N GLN A 149 32.32 18.61 30.15
CA GLN A 149 33.42 18.93 29.24
C GLN A 149 34.15 20.23 29.59
N ALA A 150 33.62 21.03 30.51
CA ALA A 150 34.19 22.30 31.00
C ALA A 150 35.02 22.07 32.27
#